data_AF-A0A535FQ99-F1
#
_entry.id   AF-A0A535FQ99-F1
#
_cell.length_a   1.000
_cell.length_b   1.000
_cell.length_c   1.000
_cell.angle_alpha   90.00
_cell.angle_beta   90.00
_cell.angle_gamma   90.00
#
_symmetry.space_group_name_H-M   'P 1'
#
loop_
_entity.id
_entity.type
_entity.pdbx_description
1 polymer ?
#
loop_
_entity_poly.entity_id
_entity_poly.type
_entity_poly.pdbx_seq_one_letter_code
_entity_poly.pdbx_strand_id
1 'polypeptide(L)'
;MKDHYQLQLGARLPSVPFDPNNGRAHCFPARPYLFQMNNRHLTDWAVTACMRFLCHGLVFETRDGQVVSLKAHTLRHVFATHAHHVEHLPLDVVAVMLHQKNLAVTSYYAAPQWQQVVAATICC
;
A
#
# COMPACT_ATOMS: atom_id res chain seq x y z
N MET A 1 18.93 8.64 -0.52
CA MET A 1 18.41 9.32 -1.74
C MET A 1 19.28 10.53 -2.13
N LYS A 2 19.71 11.38 -1.20
CA LYS A 2 20.71 12.43 -1.48
C LYS A 2 22.04 11.85 -1.96
N ASP A 3 22.55 10.82 -1.28
CA ASP A 3 23.82 10.16 -1.63
C ASP A 3 23.74 9.45 -2.98
N HIS A 4 22.57 8.87 -3.30
CA HIS A 4 22.31 8.20 -4.58
C HIS A 4 22.49 9.12 -5.78
N TYR A 5 22.14 10.40 -5.63
CA TYR A 5 22.26 11.42 -6.68
C TYR A 5 23.36 12.46 -6.40
N GLN A 6 24.17 12.25 -5.35
CA GLN A 6 25.20 13.19 -4.88
C GLN A 6 24.69 14.64 -4.77
N LEU A 7 23.46 14.80 -4.30
CA LEU A 7 22.78 16.10 -4.25
C LEU A 7 23.30 16.94 -3.08
N GLN A 8 23.60 18.21 -3.35
CA GLN A 8 23.88 19.20 -2.30
C GLN A 8 22.65 19.42 -1.40
N LEU A 9 22.88 19.86 -0.16
CA LEU A 9 21.80 20.14 0.79
C LEU A 9 20.90 21.26 0.24
N GLY A 10 19.63 20.94 -0.02
CA GLY A 10 18.65 21.87 -0.61
C GLY A 10 18.52 21.79 -2.13
N ALA A 11 19.35 20.99 -2.81
CA ALA A 11 19.18 20.72 -4.24
C ALA A 11 17.89 19.93 -4.51
N ARG A 12 17.23 20.25 -5.63
CA ARG A 12 16.02 19.56 -6.07
C ARG A 12 16.35 18.18 -6.63
N LEU A 13 15.45 17.23 -6.42
CA LEU A 13 15.52 15.93 -7.04
C LEU A 13 15.53 16.06 -8.58
N PRO A 14 16.23 15.18 -9.31
CA PRO A 14 16.22 15.21 -10.76
C PRO A 14 14.81 14.96 -11.29
N SER A 15 14.44 15.71 -12.33
CA SER A 15 13.18 15.54 -13.04
C SER A 15 13.30 14.38 -14.00
N VAL A 16 12.45 13.36 -13.84
CA VAL A 16 12.48 12.14 -14.64
C VAL A 16 11.16 11.97 -15.40
N PRO A 17 11.19 11.46 -16.64
CA PRO A 17 9.97 11.21 -17.40
C PRO A 17 9.12 10.11 -16.74
N PHE A 18 7.81 10.15 -16.95
CA PHE A 18 6.95 9.04 -16.61
C PHE A 18 7.22 7.84 -17.54
N ASP A 19 6.94 6.62 -17.07
CA ASP A 19 7.24 5.37 -17.77
C ASP A 19 6.58 5.38 -19.14
N PRO A 20 7.36 5.39 -20.24
CA PRO A 20 6.81 5.49 -21.58
C PRO A 20 5.96 4.26 -21.96
N ASN A 21 6.13 3.13 -21.26
CA ASN A 21 5.34 1.93 -21.52
C ASN A 21 3.94 2.00 -20.90
N ASN A 22 3.66 3.02 -20.08
CA ASN A 22 2.34 3.21 -19.51
C ASN A 22 1.43 3.92 -20.54
N GLY A 23 0.27 3.35 -20.85
CA GLY A 23 -0.68 3.95 -21.80
C GLY A 23 -1.13 5.38 -21.44
N ARG A 24 -0.95 5.80 -20.18
CA ARG A 24 -1.23 7.16 -19.69
C ARG A 24 0.00 8.06 -19.59
N ALA A 25 1.16 7.65 -20.11
CA ALA A 25 2.40 8.43 -20.00
C ALA A 25 2.25 9.87 -20.51
N HIS A 26 1.46 10.08 -21.56
CA HIS A 26 1.16 11.41 -22.12
C HIS A 26 0.44 12.35 -21.14
N CYS A 27 -0.25 11.84 -20.12
CA CYS A 27 -0.91 12.65 -19.10
C CYS A 27 0.05 13.14 -18.00
N PHE A 28 1.26 12.59 -17.93
CA PHE A 28 2.19 12.83 -16.84
C PHE A 28 3.49 13.44 -17.36
N PRO A 29 3.72 14.76 -17.17
CA PRO A 29 4.98 15.37 -17.58
C PRO A 29 6.14 14.89 -16.68
N ALA A 30 7.37 15.11 -17.14
CA ALA A 30 8.56 14.86 -16.35
C ALA A 30 8.52 15.66 -15.04
N ARG A 31 8.76 15.00 -13.92
CA ARG A 31 8.67 15.60 -12.58
C ARG A 31 9.74 15.04 -11.64
N PRO A 32 10.08 15.76 -10.57
CA PRO A 32 10.96 15.27 -9.51
C PRO A 32 10.23 14.27 -8.62
N TYR A 33 10.00 13.05 -9.11
CA TYR A 33 9.33 12.01 -8.34
C TYR A 33 10.13 11.66 -7.08
N LEU A 34 9.43 11.45 -5.96
CA LEU A 34 10.06 11.00 -4.71
C LEU A 34 10.65 9.60 -4.91
N PHE A 35 9.85 8.63 -5.39
CA PHE A 35 10.34 7.29 -5.65
C PHE A 35 11.00 7.21 -7.01
N GLN A 36 12.33 7.28 -7.03
CA GLN A 36 13.12 7.19 -8.25
C GLN A 36 14.46 6.49 -8.00
N MET A 37 14.98 5.87 -9.05
CA MET A 37 16.26 5.17 -9.08
C MET A 37 16.85 5.29 -10.49
N ASN A 38 18.15 5.58 -10.59
CA ASN A 38 18.87 5.68 -11.87
C ASN A 38 18.15 6.56 -12.93
N ASN A 39 17.68 7.75 -12.53
CA ASN A 39 16.96 8.69 -13.40
C ASN A 39 15.66 8.14 -14.02
N ARG A 40 15.05 7.15 -13.36
CA ARG A 40 13.71 6.63 -13.69
C ARG A 40 12.84 6.69 -12.46
N HIS A 41 11.55 6.98 -12.61
CA HIS A 41 10.64 6.80 -11.49
C HIS A 41 10.46 5.31 -11.21
N LEU A 42 10.12 4.97 -9.96
CA LEU A 42 9.77 3.60 -9.60
C LEU A 42 8.39 3.24 -10.14
N THR A 43 8.29 2.12 -10.84
CA THR A 43 7.01 1.56 -11.29
C THR A 43 6.34 0.78 -10.16
N ASP A 44 5.04 0.52 -10.29
CA ASP A 44 4.27 -0.32 -9.38
C ASP A 44 4.85 -1.75 -9.28
N TRP A 45 5.33 -2.29 -10.40
CA TRP A 45 6.03 -3.57 -10.43
C TRP A 45 7.35 -3.53 -9.66
N ALA A 46 8.15 -2.47 -9.83
CA ALA A 46 9.41 -2.32 -9.10
C ALA A 46 9.17 -2.21 -7.59
N VAL A 47 8.16 -1.45 -7.16
CA VAL A 47 7.75 -1.39 -5.74
C VAL A 47 7.36 -2.78 -5.22
N THR A 48 6.56 -3.51 -5.99
CA THR A 48 6.16 -4.88 -5.62
C THR A 48 7.35 -5.83 -5.54
N ALA A 49 8.30 -5.74 -6.46
CA ALA A 49 9.52 -6.53 -6.45
C ALA A 49 10.39 -6.22 -5.21
N CYS A 50 10.56 -4.93 -4.87
CA CYS A 50 11.25 -4.52 -3.65
C CYS A 50 10.56 -5.08 -2.40
N MET A 51 9.23 -5.02 -2.33
CA MET A 51 8.49 -5.61 -1.21
C MET A 51 8.70 -7.12 -1.10
N ARG A 52 8.61 -7.85 -2.22
CA ARG A 52 8.85 -9.30 -2.25
C ARG A 52 10.28 -9.65 -1.84
N PHE A 53 11.24 -8.82 -2.22
CA PHE A 53 12.63 -8.98 -1.82
C PHE A 53 12.82 -8.74 -0.31
N LEU A 54 12.21 -7.68 0.24
CA LEU A 54 12.25 -7.40 1.68
C LEU A 54 11.56 -8.51 2.50
N CYS A 55 10.49 -9.09 1.98
CA CYS A 55 9.76 -10.20 2.59
C CYS A 55 10.28 -11.56 2.14
N HIS A 56 11.42 -11.63 1.45
CA HIS A 56 11.96 -12.90 0.96
C HIS A 56 12.31 -13.81 2.14
N GLY A 57 11.70 -14.99 2.18
CA GLY A 57 11.83 -15.94 3.30
C GLY A 57 10.73 -15.85 4.35
N LEU A 58 9.84 -14.84 4.27
CA LEU A 58 8.61 -14.81 5.05
C LEU A 58 7.50 -15.51 4.26
N VAL A 59 6.99 -16.61 4.79
CA VAL A 59 5.84 -17.32 4.25
C VAL A 59 4.61 -16.92 5.06
N PHE A 60 3.61 -16.36 4.39
CA PHE A 60 2.34 -16.01 5.00
C PHE A 60 1.30 -17.03 4.54
N GLU A 61 0.69 -17.73 5.48
CA GLU A 61 -0.34 -18.72 5.19
C GLU A 61 -1.66 -18.30 5.83
N THR A 62 -2.77 -18.51 5.12
CA THR A 62 -4.10 -18.45 5.73
C THR A 62 -4.31 -19.67 6.62
N ARG A 63 -5.34 -19.65 7.47
CA ARG A 63 -5.73 -20.83 8.28
C ARG A 63 -6.04 -22.07 7.44
N ASP A 64 -6.42 -21.86 6.17
CA ASP A 64 -6.73 -22.91 5.21
C ASP A 64 -5.48 -23.39 4.43
N GLY A 65 -4.28 -22.94 4.82
CA GLY A 65 -3.00 -23.34 4.20
C GLY A 65 -2.70 -22.69 2.86
N GLN A 66 -3.43 -21.63 2.48
CA GLN A 66 -3.13 -20.91 1.23
C GLN A 66 -2.03 -19.89 1.44
N VAL A 67 -1.01 -19.93 0.57
CA VAL A 67 0.10 -18.97 0.60
C VAL A 67 -0.36 -17.61 0.08
N VAL A 68 -0.20 -16.59 0.91
CA VAL A 68 -0.56 -15.21 0.58
C VAL A 68 0.69 -14.46 0.11
N SER A 69 0.60 -13.90 -1.10
CA SER A 69 1.65 -13.01 -1.62
C SER A 69 1.40 -11.57 -1.16
N LEU A 70 2.34 -11.01 -0.39
CA LEU A 70 2.33 -9.60 -0.03
C LEU A 70 2.50 -8.72 -1.27
N LYS A 71 1.49 -7.89 -1.55
CA LYS A 71 1.54 -6.84 -2.57
C LYS A 71 1.18 -5.50 -1.94
N ALA A 72 1.47 -4.39 -2.63
CA ALA A 72 1.17 -3.05 -2.14
C ALA A 72 -0.32 -2.86 -1.81
N HIS A 73 -1.23 -3.47 -2.58
CA HIS A 73 -2.67 -3.43 -2.27
C HIS A 73 -3.00 -4.14 -0.95
N THR A 74 -2.34 -5.26 -0.65
CA THR A 74 -2.52 -6.02 0.59
C THR A 74 -2.12 -5.20 1.81
N LEU A 75 -1.02 -4.44 1.72
CA LEU A 75 -0.62 -3.51 2.80
C LEU A 75 -1.68 -2.45 3.06
N ARG A 76 -2.30 -1.90 2.00
CA ARG A 76 -3.40 -0.94 2.14
C ARG A 76 -4.58 -1.57 2.89
N HIS A 77 -4.89 -2.84 2.63
CA HIS A 77 -5.94 -3.56 3.35
C HIS A 77 -5.57 -3.78 4.82
N VAL A 78 -4.35 -4.27 5.11
CA VAL A 78 -3.90 -4.50 6.49
C VAL A 78 -3.92 -3.20 7.29
N PHE A 79 -3.49 -2.09 6.69
CA PHE A 79 -3.56 -0.77 7.32
C PHE A 79 -5.00 -0.39 7.69
N ALA A 80 -5.94 -0.53 6.75
CA ALA A 80 -7.34 -0.20 7.00
C ALA A 80 -7.94 -1.05 8.14
N THR A 81 -7.67 -2.36 8.12
CA THR A 81 -8.15 -3.29 9.14
C THR A 81 -7.55 -2.97 10.52
N HIS A 82 -6.26 -2.66 10.60
CA HIS A 82 -5.62 -2.29 11.86
C HIS A 82 -6.16 -0.95 12.40
N ALA A 83 -6.29 0.06 11.52
CA ALA A 83 -6.82 1.37 11.86
C ALA A 83 -8.25 1.26 12.43
N HIS A 84 -9.10 0.42 11.85
CA HIS A 84 -10.48 0.28 12.30
C HIS A 84 -10.63 -0.64 13.52
N HIS A 85 -9.99 -1.82 13.52
CA HIS A 85 -10.21 -2.83 14.56
C HIS A 85 -9.31 -2.68 15.79
N VAL A 86 -8.09 -2.14 15.64
CA VAL A 86 -7.12 -2.02 16.74
C VAL A 86 -7.11 -0.60 17.28
N GLU A 87 -7.00 0.39 16.40
CA GLU A 87 -6.99 1.81 16.79
C GLU A 87 -8.42 2.38 16.98
N HIS A 88 -9.44 1.56 16.73
CA HIS A 88 -10.86 1.93 16.84
C HIS A 88 -11.25 3.20 16.07
N LEU A 89 -10.55 3.50 14.98
CA LEU A 89 -10.88 4.66 14.16
C LEU A 89 -12.22 4.44 13.46
N PRO A 90 -13.10 5.46 13.46
CA PRO A 90 -14.37 5.35 12.77
C PRO A 90 -14.12 5.28 11.26
N LEU A 91 -14.99 4.53 10.59
CA LEU A 91 -14.78 4.08 9.21
C LEU A 91 -14.74 5.23 8.21
N ASP A 92 -15.42 6.33 8.52
CA ASP A 92 -15.40 7.59 7.79
C ASP A 92 -14.01 8.24 7.77
N VAL A 93 -13.31 8.28 8.91
CA VAL A 93 -11.94 8.78 9.02
C VAL A 93 -10.98 7.90 8.25
N VAL A 94 -11.12 6.57 8.37
CA VAL A 94 -10.29 5.61 7.61
C VAL A 94 -10.52 5.76 6.10
N ALA A 95 -11.77 5.96 5.66
CA ALA A 95 -12.10 6.17 4.25
C ALA A 95 -11.47 7.46 3.70
N VAL A 96 -11.48 8.53 4.49
CA VAL A 96 -10.81 9.81 4.15
C VAL A 96 -9.30 9.59 4.05
N MET A 97 -8.67 8.94 5.04
CA MET A 97 -7.23 8.65 5.02
C MET A 97 -6.82 7.80 3.81
N LEU A 98 -7.67 6.85 3.41
CA LEU A 98 -7.45 6.00 2.25
C LEU A 98 -7.95 6.61 0.94
N HIS A 99 -8.40 7.87 0.90
CA HIS A 99 -8.89 8.53 -0.32
C HIS A 99 -9.83 7.62 -1.15
N GLN A 100 -10.67 6.81 -0.48
CA GLN A 100 -11.56 5.86 -1.14
C GLN A 100 -12.75 6.62 -1.72
N LYS A 101 -12.90 6.62 -3.06
CA LYS A 101 -14.02 7.28 -3.76
C LYS A 101 -15.38 6.57 -3.57
N ASN A 102 -15.42 5.38 -2.99
CA ASN A 102 -16.64 4.58 -2.89
C ASN A 102 -16.80 3.97 -1.49
N LEU A 103 -17.77 4.50 -0.73
CA LEU A 103 -18.11 4.07 0.63
C LEU A 103 -18.66 2.62 0.68
N ALA A 104 -19.10 2.07 -0.45
CA ALA A 104 -19.59 0.69 -0.53
C ALA A 104 -18.46 -0.36 -0.48
N VAL A 105 -17.20 0.03 -0.67
CA VAL A 105 -16.04 -0.86 -0.46
C VAL A 105 -15.62 -0.84 1.02
N THR A 106 -16.00 0.20 1.76
CA THR A 106 -15.69 0.33 3.19
C THR A 106 -16.48 -0.69 4.04
N SER A 107 -17.64 -1.16 3.57
CA SER A 107 -18.40 -2.25 4.22
C SER A 107 -17.68 -3.60 4.19
N TYR A 108 -16.79 -3.86 3.21
CA TYR A 108 -15.94 -5.07 3.21
C TYR A 108 -14.96 -5.10 4.41
N TYR A 109 -14.64 -3.94 4.98
CA TYR A 109 -13.78 -3.83 6.18
C TYR A 109 -14.55 -4.01 7.49
N ALA A 110 -15.88 -3.93 7.47
CA ALA A 110 -16.76 -4.14 8.62
C ALA A 110 -17.28 -5.59 8.73
N ALA A 111 -16.85 -6.50 7.83
CA ALA A 111 -17.20 -7.90 7.95
C ALA A 111 -16.60 -8.46 9.24
N PRO A 112 -17.43 -8.94 10.20
CA PRO A 112 -16.93 -9.47 11.46
C PRO A 112 -15.95 -10.59 11.17
N GLN A 113 -14.74 -10.49 11.73
CA GLN A 113 -13.89 -11.67 11.78
C GLN A 113 -14.63 -12.68 12.67
N TRP A 114 -14.82 -13.92 12.20
CA TRP A 114 -15.57 -14.97 12.91
C TRP A 114 -15.17 -15.11 14.40
N GLN A 115 -13.93 -14.75 14.75
CA GLN A 115 -13.44 -14.71 16.14
C GLN A 115 -14.19 -13.73 17.05
N GLN A 116 -14.69 -12.60 16.54
CA GLN A 116 -15.47 -11.64 17.31
C GLN A 116 -16.91 -12.13 17.58
N VAL A 117 -17.46 -12.97 16.70
CA VAL A 117 -18.82 -13.52 16.88
C VAL A 117 -18.83 -14.60 17.96
N VAL A 118 -17.75 -15.40 18.07
CA VAL A 118 -17.65 -16.48 19.07
C VAL A 118 -17.52 -15.91 20.49
N ALA A 119 -16.80 -14.81 20.68
CA ALA A 119 -16.68 -14.17 21.98
C ALA A 119 -18.00 -13.55 22.48
N ALA A 120 -18.82 -13.02 21.57
CA ALA A 120 -20.10 -12.39 21.94
C ALA A 120 -21.23 -13.40 22.19
N THR A 121 -21.16 -14.60 21.63
CA THR A 121 -22.25 -15.60 21.72
C THR A 121 -22.10 -16.56 22.90
N ILE A 122 -20.93 -16.64 23.54
CA ILE A 122 -20.67 -17.54 24.68
C ILE A 122 -21.10 -16.92 26.03
N CYS A 123 -21.58 -15.67 26.04
CA CYS A 123 -22.01 -14.96 27.25
C CYS A 123 -23.54 -14.75 27.37
N CYS A 124 -24.36 -15.54 26.67
CA CYS A 124 -25.82 -15.58 26.88
C CYS A 124 -26.26 -16.92 27.48
#